data_AF-A0A4R7DTV0-F1
#
_entry.id   AF-A0A4R7DTV0-F1
#
_cell.length_a   1.000
_cell.length_b   1.000
_cell.length_c   1.000
_cell.angle_alpha   90.00
_cell.angle_beta   90.00
_cell.angle_gamma   90.00
#
_symmetry.space_group_name_H-M   'P 1'
#
loop_
_entity.id
_entity.type
_entity.pdbx_description
1 polymer ?
#
loop_
_entity_poly.entity_id
_entity_poly.type
_entity_poly.pdbx_seq_one_letter_code
_entity_poly.pdbx_strand_id
1 'polypeptide(L)'
;MLYKNLGYRTSCIDDISGVMLLPSGINREYLKSRINDNKYSDRAILFDPQLYLTELIEEEESDNIVFPRLTTYPWFAESENYNSDEYQNITEWFNDHKENYSWPVSLPNSEAGINQKIKHCLDFQKEINVSKYILPVPIIKNAEDGFTEQLKWIKNALELKSEYNGDFLASLTIDDSILLQSDFDDNTVLQTILDNISTLRSLDGIYLVILRNKYDTLYQISPRIASSLLEISYLIGIRAKKQVIINFEDVYGLVCMGVGADGFATGYSTSKRKMSFSNFKSSFGRSFPKFYSHNLIGDFLSETDLNKIRDNNLIQMIEDDKTDLSEGLFAALKQNQSAANVPEWRETQNHTTTAENNRMKRINKAVEQINDRDDSKSKVNFIKEWLLSADMKRTYFSERFEDDPLSDESRHVRVWWKVFEDFLNKYNL
;
A
#
# COMPACT_ATOMS: atom_id res chain seq x y z
N MET A 1 12.31 -2.07 2.94
CA MET A 1 11.81 -3.37 2.43
C MET A 1 10.57 -3.14 1.58
N LEU A 2 10.42 -3.87 0.47
CA LEU A 2 9.20 -3.86 -0.34
C LEU A 2 8.27 -5.00 0.05
N TYR A 3 6.99 -4.69 0.24
CA TYR A 3 5.94 -5.68 0.40
C TYR A 3 4.96 -5.63 -0.79
N LYS A 4 4.55 -6.81 -1.28
CA LYS A 4 3.47 -6.91 -2.27
C LYS A 4 2.12 -7.04 -1.56
N ASN A 5 1.21 -6.11 -1.82
CA ASN A 5 -0.19 -6.22 -1.41
C ASN A 5 -0.86 -7.40 -2.14
N LEU A 6 -1.26 -8.40 -1.38
CA LEU A 6 -1.97 -9.58 -1.84
C LEU A 6 -3.46 -9.47 -1.47
N GLY A 7 -4.29 -9.66 -2.49
CA GLY A 7 -5.74 -9.80 -2.34
C GLY A 7 -6.17 -11.13 -2.95
N TYR A 8 -7.19 -11.12 -3.80
CA TYR A 8 -7.72 -12.34 -4.43
C TYR A 8 -6.66 -13.12 -5.22
N ARG A 9 -5.86 -12.43 -6.04
CA ARG A 9 -4.69 -13.01 -6.73
C ARG A 9 -3.49 -13.00 -5.80
N THR A 10 -2.94 -14.20 -5.55
CA THR A 10 -1.85 -14.49 -4.61
C THR A 10 -0.57 -14.97 -5.29
N SER A 11 -0.46 -14.85 -6.62
CA SER A 11 0.84 -15.04 -7.28
C SER A 11 1.81 -13.96 -6.81
N CYS A 12 2.96 -14.38 -6.31
CA CYS A 12 4.10 -13.53 -6.02
C CYS A 12 5.23 -13.94 -6.97
N ILE A 13 6.06 -12.99 -7.36
CA ILE A 13 7.33 -13.30 -8.02
C ILE A 13 8.36 -13.66 -6.95
N ASP A 14 9.41 -14.35 -7.34
CA ASP A 14 10.47 -14.77 -6.41
C ASP A 14 11.26 -13.58 -5.87
N ASP A 15 11.42 -12.52 -6.67
CA ASP A 15 12.22 -11.33 -6.36
C ASP A 15 11.57 -10.30 -5.42
N ILE A 16 10.59 -10.66 -4.58
CA ILE A 16 9.99 -9.70 -3.61
C ILE A 16 10.27 -10.13 -2.17
N SER A 17 10.81 -9.19 -1.39
CA SER A 17 11.24 -9.42 0.01
C SER A 17 10.09 -9.81 0.96
N GLY A 18 8.88 -9.28 0.75
CA GLY A 18 7.75 -9.56 1.63
C GLY A 18 6.38 -9.45 0.96
N VAL A 19 5.37 -9.95 1.67
CA VAL A 19 3.96 -9.87 1.26
C VAL A 19 3.14 -9.20 2.35
N MET A 20 2.16 -8.41 1.94
CA MET A 20 1.17 -7.79 2.81
C MET A 20 -0.19 -8.40 2.49
N LEU A 21 -0.74 -9.14 3.43
CA LEU A 21 -2.01 -9.85 3.30
C LEU A 21 -3.17 -8.94 3.69
N LEU A 22 -4.20 -8.88 2.83
CA LEU A 22 -5.33 -7.98 2.98
C LEU A 22 -6.66 -8.76 3.17
N PRO A 23 -7.29 -8.70 4.35
CA PRO A 23 -8.60 -9.30 4.64
C PRO A 23 -9.70 -8.97 3.62
N SER A 24 -9.72 -7.74 3.12
CA SER A 24 -10.69 -7.30 2.10
C SER A 24 -10.58 -8.06 0.77
N GLY A 25 -9.40 -8.64 0.49
CA GLY A 25 -9.11 -9.34 -0.76
C GLY A 25 -9.39 -10.84 -0.74
N ILE A 26 -9.46 -11.46 0.44
CA ILE A 26 -9.52 -12.93 0.59
C ILE A 26 -10.18 -13.29 1.93
N ASN A 27 -11.05 -14.31 1.95
CA ASN A 27 -11.61 -14.80 3.21
C ASN A 27 -10.58 -15.58 4.04
N ARG A 28 -10.87 -15.71 5.34
CA ARG A 28 -9.97 -16.31 6.33
C ARG A 28 -9.50 -17.71 5.95
N GLU A 29 -10.41 -18.59 5.54
CA GLU A 29 -10.09 -20.01 5.30
C GLU A 29 -9.25 -20.20 4.03
N TYR A 30 -9.55 -19.46 2.96
CA TYR A 30 -8.69 -19.45 1.77
C TYR A 30 -7.30 -18.89 2.06
N LEU A 31 -7.19 -17.91 2.95
CA LEU A 31 -5.90 -17.36 3.34
C LEU A 31 -5.06 -18.40 4.10
N LYS A 32 -5.65 -19.06 5.10
CA LYS A 32 -5.00 -20.13 5.88
C LYS A 32 -4.49 -21.25 4.99
N SER A 33 -5.34 -21.77 4.10
CA SER A 33 -4.96 -22.83 3.15
C SER A 33 -3.74 -22.42 2.32
N ARG A 34 -3.71 -21.20 1.77
CA ARG A 34 -2.60 -20.73 0.92
C ARG A 34 -1.28 -20.51 1.65
N ILE A 35 -1.34 -20.16 2.94
CA ILE A 35 -0.14 -19.98 3.76
C ILE A 35 0.43 -21.35 4.12
N ASN A 36 -0.43 -22.32 4.44
CA ASN A 36 -0.03 -23.70 4.74
C ASN A 36 0.60 -24.42 3.54
N ASP A 37 0.28 -24.01 2.31
CA ASP A 37 0.94 -24.50 1.10
C ASP A 37 2.42 -24.03 0.95
N ASN A 38 2.99 -23.39 1.99
CA ASN A 38 4.39 -22.91 2.06
C ASN A 38 4.81 -21.95 0.95
N LYS A 39 3.85 -21.36 0.23
CA LYS A 39 4.10 -20.46 -0.92
C LYS A 39 4.92 -19.22 -0.56
N TYR A 40 4.97 -18.85 0.72
CA TYR A 40 5.64 -17.65 1.23
C TYR A 40 6.71 -17.94 2.30
N SER A 41 7.13 -19.20 2.45
CA SER A 41 8.01 -19.65 3.52
C SER A 41 9.33 -18.86 3.65
N ASP A 42 9.89 -18.38 2.53
CA ASP A 42 11.15 -17.61 2.52
C ASP A 42 10.95 -16.08 2.55
N ARG A 43 9.72 -15.59 2.74
CA ARG A 43 9.38 -14.16 2.64
C ARG A 43 8.88 -13.60 3.96
N ALA A 44 9.11 -12.30 4.18
CA ALA A 44 8.47 -11.61 5.29
C ALA A 44 6.96 -11.52 5.06
N ILE A 45 6.15 -11.94 6.03
CA ILE A 45 4.69 -11.92 5.95
C ILE A 45 4.18 -10.85 6.91
N LEU A 46 3.45 -9.87 6.39
CA LEU A 46 2.67 -8.93 7.18
C LEU A 46 1.19 -9.12 6.88
N PHE A 47 0.36 -8.77 7.86
CA PHE A 47 -1.09 -8.86 7.75
C PHE A 47 -1.69 -7.56 8.24
N ASP A 48 -2.34 -6.83 7.34
CA ASP A 48 -3.07 -5.62 7.70
C ASP A 48 -4.42 -6.01 8.31
N PRO A 49 -4.72 -5.71 9.59
CA PRO A 49 -6.00 -6.06 10.20
C PRO A 49 -7.21 -5.38 9.54
N GLN A 50 -6.98 -4.26 8.84
CA GLN A 50 -7.98 -3.46 8.16
C GLN A 50 -9.17 -3.04 9.03
N LEU A 51 -9.01 -2.92 10.36
CA LEU A 51 -10.11 -2.55 11.27
C LEU A 51 -10.77 -1.22 10.86
N TYR A 52 -10.01 -0.30 10.25
CA TYR A 52 -10.51 0.94 9.69
C TYR A 52 -11.58 0.78 8.59
N LEU A 53 -11.80 -0.43 8.06
CA LEU A 53 -12.87 -0.74 7.12
C LEU A 53 -14.23 -0.98 7.80
N THR A 54 -14.35 -1.01 9.13
CA THR A 54 -15.66 -1.05 9.82
C THR A 54 -16.53 0.17 9.51
N GLU A 55 -15.92 1.25 9.03
CA GLU A 55 -16.59 2.48 8.60
C GLU A 55 -17.13 2.43 7.16
N LEU A 56 -16.88 1.34 6.43
CA LEU A 56 -17.48 1.14 5.12
C LEU A 56 -19.00 1.05 5.26
N ILE A 57 -19.70 1.92 4.53
CA ILE A 57 -21.16 1.90 4.45
C ILE A 57 -21.55 0.94 3.33
N GLU A 58 -22.42 -0.01 3.65
CA GLU A 58 -23.02 -0.91 2.67
C GLU A 58 -24.08 -0.15 1.86
N GLU A 59 -23.94 -0.18 0.54
CA GLU A 59 -24.92 0.40 -0.37
C GLU A 59 -25.88 -0.70 -0.83
N GLU A 60 -27.18 -0.42 -0.83
CA GLU A 60 -28.29 -1.38 -1.03
C GLU A 60 -28.20 -2.21 -2.32
N GLU A 61 -27.48 -1.73 -3.34
CA GLU A 61 -27.36 -2.38 -4.67
C GLU A 61 -26.00 -3.07 -4.92
N SER A 62 -25.12 -3.16 -3.90
CA SER A 62 -23.76 -3.64 -4.13
C SER A 62 -23.61 -5.15 -3.89
N ASP A 63 -23.22 -5.87 -4.93
CA ASP A 63 -22.80 -7.29 -4.87
C ASP A 63 -21.39 -7.41 -4.25
N ASN A 64 -21.18 -6.71 -3.12
CA ASN A 64 -19.87 -6.40 -2.59
C ASN A 64 -19.33 -7.55 -1.76
N ILE A 65 -18.40 -8.31 -2.37
CA ILE A 65 -17.76 -9.46 -1.73
C ILE A 65 -16.82 -9.09 -0.56
N VAL A 66 -16.58 -7.80 -0.31
CA VAL A 66 -15.64 -7.34 0.71
C VAL A 66 -16.22 -7.52 2.11
N PHE A 67 -17.47 -7.11 2.35
CA PHE A 67 -18.14 -7.29 3.64
C PHE A 67 -18.18 -8.75 4.11
N PRO A 68 -18.67 -9.73 3.31
CA PRO A 68 -18.67 -11.12 3.71
C PRO A 68 -17.26 -11.66 3.93
N ARG A 69 -16.23 -11.19 3.19
CA ARG A 69 -14.84 -11.58 3.47
C ARG A 69 -14.36 -11.07 4.82
N LEU A 70 -14.57 -9.79 5.11
CA LEU A 70 -14.15 -9.17 6.37
C LEU A 70 -14.80 -9.85 7.57
N THR A 71 -16.10 -10.18 7.47
CA THR A 71 -16.83 -10.87 8.55
C THR A 71 -16.37 -12.30 8.79
N THR A 72 -15.59 -12.93 7.90
CA THR A 72 -14.92 -14.21 8.22
C THR A 72 -13.78 -14.08 9.22
N TYR A 73 -13.33 -12.86 9.53
CA TYR A 73 -12.25 -12.62 10.48
C TYR A 73 -12.81 -12.27 11.87
N PRO A 74 -12.29 -12.89 12.95
CA PRO A 74 -12.92 -12.90 14.28
C PRO A 74 -12.92 -11.55 15.02
N TRP A 75 -12.21 -10.53 14.51
CA TRP A 75 -12.29 -9.16 15.03
C TRP A 75 -13.30 -8.29 14.28
N PHE A 76 -13.89 -8.76 13.19
CA PHE A 76 -15.06 -8.14 12.57
C PHE A 76 -16.34 -8.76 13.13
N ALA A 77 -16.55 -10.06 12.91
CA ALA A 77 -17.71 -10.79 13.41
C ALA A 77 -17.30 -12.16 13.97
N GLU A 78 -18.13 -12.70 14.85
CA GLU A 78 -18.05 -14.13 15.15
C GLU A 78 -18.51 -14.89 13.91
N SER A 79 -17.61 -15.66 13.31
CA SER A 79 -17.92 -16.51 12.16
C SER A 79 -17.52 -17.93 12.45
N GLU A 80 -18.33 -18.86 11.98
CA GLU A 80 -18.01 -20.28 12.05
C GLU A 80 -16.73 -20.58 11.25
N ASN A 81 -16.02 -21.64 11.63
CA ASN A 81 -14.87 -22.14 10.88
C ASN A 81 -15.37 -23.06 9.76
N TYR A 82 -14.61 -23.14 8.67
CA TYR A 82 -14.89 -24.16 7.64
C TYR A 82 -14.81 -25.56 8.26
N ASN A 83 -15.86 -26.35 8.06
CA ASN A 83 -15.93 -27.76 8.45
C ASN A 83 -16.10 -28.63 7.20
N SER A 84 -15.13 -29.52 6.93
CA SER A 84 -15.17 -30.42 5.78
C SER A 84 -16.25 -31.49 5.87
N ASP A 85 -16.80 -31.74 7.06
CA ASP A 85 -17.91 -32.66 7.25
C ASP A 85 -19.26 -32.04 6.86
N GLU A 86 -19.35 -30.70 6.89
CA GLU A 86 -20.57 -29.94 6.56
C GLU A 86 -20.55 -29.40 5.12
N TYR A 87 -19.38 -29.03 4.61
CA TYR A 87 -19.23 -28.43 3.28
C TYR A 87 -18.20 -29.18 2.44
N GLN A 88 -18.48 -29.35 1.14
CA GLN A 88 -17.57 -30.05 0.23
C GLN A 88 -16.26 -29.30 0.01
N ASN A 89 -16.30 -27.96 0.05
CA ASN A 89 -15.11 -27.12 -0.13
C ASN A 89 -15.32 -25.70 0.44
N ILE A 90 -14.21 -24.96 0.58
CA ILE A 90 -14.20 -23.58 1.11
C ILE A 90 -15.09 -22.62 0.31
N THR A 91 -15.28 -22.84 -1.01
CA THR A 91 -16.18 -21.99 -1.82
C THR A 91 -17.63 -22.14 -1.38
N GLU A 92 -18.07 -23.37 -1.16
CA GLU A 92 -19.44 -23.66 -0.74
C GLU A 92 -19.74 -23.04 0.62
N TRP A 93 -18.84 -23.26 1.60
CA TRP A 93 -18.91 -22.60 2.91
C TRP A 93 -18.98 -21.08 2.80
N PHE A 94 -18.12 -20.47 1.97
CA PHE A 94 -18.10 -19.03 1.84
C PHE A 94 -19.35 -18.45 1.14
N ASN A 95 -19.96 -19.21 0.22
CA ASN A 95 -21.22 -18.82 -0.41
C ASN A 95 -22.36 -18.80 0.63
N ASP A 96 -22.41 -19.80 1.50
CA ASP A 96 -23.39 -19.85 2.60
C ASP A 96 -23.15 -18.72 3.62
N HIS A 97 -21.89 -18.44 3.99
CA HIS A 97 -21.56 -17.28 4.82
C HIS A 97 -21.94 -15.94 4.16
N LYS A 98 -21.81 -15.83 2.82
CA LYS A 98 -22.22 -14.63 2.06
C LYS A 98 -23.72 -14.37 2.18
N GLU A 99 -24.55 -15.39 2.39
CA GLU A 99 -26.01 -15.23 2.54
C GLU A 99 -26.42 -14.78 3.96
N ASN A 100 -25.55 -15.00 4.96
CA ASN A 100 -25.90 -14.87 6.37
C ASN A 100 -25.03 -13.87 7.18
N TYR A 101 -24.11 -13.14 6.53
CA TYR A 101 -23.25 -12.19 7.26
C TYR A 101 -24.05 -11.01 7.84
N SER A 102 -23.49 -10.39 8.88
CA SER A 102 -24.03 -9.17 9.48
C SER A 102 -23.07 -7.99 9.30
N TRP A 103 -23.58 -6.88 8.79
CA TRP A 103 -22.90 -5.61 8.62
C TRP A 103 -23.91 -4.45 8.85
N PRO A 104 -23.51 -3.28 9.40
CA PRO A 104 -22.18 -2.89 9.86
C PRO A 104 -21.75 -3.54 11.17
N VAL A 105 -20.43 -3.72 11.31
CA VAL A 105 -19.82 -4.16 12.56
C VAL A 105 -19.60 -2.96 13.48
N SER A 106 -20.21 -2.99 14.66
CA SER A 106 -19.95 -2.00 15.71
C SER A 106 -18.64 -2.30 16.44
N LEU A 107 -17.83 -1.26 16.65
CA LEU A 107 -16.65 -1.34 17.50
C LEU A 107 -17.06 -1.34 18.99
N PRO A 108 -16.43 -2.17 19.83
CA PRO A 108 -16.71 -2.21 21.26
C PRO A 108 -16.14 -0.98 21.94
N ASN A 109 -16.89 -0.41 22.88
CA ASN A 109 -16.43 0.69 23.72
C ASN A 109 -15.86 0.20 25.07
N SER A 110 -16.23 -1.01 25.49
CA SER A 110 -15.74 -1.61 26.74
C SER A 110 -14.33 -2.16 26.57
N GLU A 111 -13.52 -2.05 27.62
CA GLU A 111 -12.16 -2.57 27.65
C GLU A 111 -12.10 -4.07 27.34
N ALA A 112 -13.00 -4.86 27.92
CA ALA A 112 -13.09 -6.30 27.65
C ALA A 112 -13.37 -6.62 26.17
N GLY A 113 -14.28 -5.89 25.53
CA GLY A 113 -14.58 -6.09 24.10
C GLY A 113 -13.43 -5.67 23.19
N ILE A 114 -12.73 -4.58 23.53
CA ILE A 114 -11.53 -4.14 22.82
C ILE A 114 -10.43 -5.21 22.93
N ASN A 115 -10.15 -5.68 24.14
CA ASN A 115 -9.13 -6.71 24.39
C ASN A 115 -9.45 -8.01 23.64
N GLN A 116 -10.72 -8.41 23.59
CA GLN A 116 -11.16 -9.59 22.84
C GLN A 116 -10.88 -9.44 21.34
N LYS A 117 -11.26 -8.31 20.71
CA LYS A 117 -11.00 -8.09 19.28
C LYS A 117 -9.50 -8.00 18.97
N ILE A 118 -8.72 -7.34 19.82
CA ILE A 118 -7.26 -7.30 19.69
C ILE A 118 -6.67 -8.70 19.76
N LYS A 119 -7.06 -9.48 20.78
CA LYS A 119 -6.56 -10.85 20.97
C LYS A 119 -6.91 -11.75 19.78
N HIS A 120 -8.15 -11.72 19.30
CA HIS A 120 -8.56 -12.46 18.11
C HIS A 120 -7.70 -12.13 16.88
N CYS A 121 -7.37 -10.86 16.69
CA CYS A 121 -6.50 -10.42 15.61
C CYS A 121 -5.06 -10.90 15.77
N LEU A 122 -4.48 -10.77 16.96
CA LEU A 122 -3.09 -11.18 17.23
C LEU A 122 -2.95 -12.70 17.20
N ASP A 123 -3.93 -13.46 17.70
CA ASP A 123 -3.95 -14.92 17.64
C ASP A 123 -4.01 -15.42 16.20
N PHE A 124 -4.81 -14.78 15.34
CA PHE A 124 -4.82 -15.09 13.91
C PHE A 124 -3.49 -14.77 13.23
N GLN A 125 -2.90 -13.59 13.52
CA GLN A 125 -1.58 -13.22 13.00
C GLN A 125 -0.49 -14.21 13.42
N LYS A 126 -0.55 -14.69 14.67
CA LYS A 126 0.34 -15.75 15.20
C LYS A 126 0.13 -17.07 14.46
N GLU A 127 -1.12 -17.47 14.20
CA GLU A 127 -1.46 -18.68 13.46
C GLU A 127 -0.86 -18.68 12.04
N ILE A 128 -0.89 -17.55 11.35
CA ILE A 128 -0.33 -17.42 10.00
C ILE A 128 1.17 -17.05 9.98
N ASN A 129 1.83 -17.10 11.15
CA ASN A 129 3.26 -16.85 11.34
C ASN A 129 3.75 -15.53 10.71
N VAL A 130 3.09 -14.42 11.03
CA VAL A 130 3.55 -13.09 10.57
C VAL A 130 4.93 -12.76 11.11
N SER A 131 5.70 -11.99 10.34
CA SER A 131 7.01 -11.48 10.76
C SER A 131 6.92 -10.37 11.79
N LYS A 132 5.79 -9.63 11.81
CA LYS A 132 5.49 -8.55 12.77
C LYS A 132 3.99 -8.49 12.99
N TYR A 133 3.57 -8.12 14.19
CA TYR A 133 2.16 -7.94 14.53
C TYR A 133 1.74 -6.50 14.24
N ILE A 134 0.72 -6.33 13.41
CA ILE A 134 0.07 -5.03 13.20
C ILE A 134 -1.16 -4.97 14.11
N LEU A 135 -1.22 -3.95 14.95
CA LEU A 135 -2.29 -3.77 15.93
C LEU A 135 -3.57 -3.30 15.22
N PRO A 136 -4.75 -3.90 15.51
CA PRO A 136 -6.01 -3.46 14.91
C PRO A 136 -6.50 -2.19 15.60
N VAL A 137 -6.15 -1.02 15.07
CA VAL A 137 -6.51 0.28 15.65
C VAL A 137 -7.59 0.96 14.79
N PRO A 138 -8.62 1.58 15.37
CA PRO A 138 -9.65 2.31 14.62
C PRO A 138 -9.09 3.51 13.84
N ILE A 139 -9.78 3.93 12.79
CA ILE A 139 -9.37 5.07 11.96
C ILE A 139 -9.42 6.41 12.73
N ILE A 140 -8.47 7.29 12.43
CA ILE A 140 -8.44 8.69 12.88
C ILE A 140 -9.20 9.53 11.86
N LYS A 141 -10.43 9.90 12.19
CA LYS A 141 -11.34 10.66 11.30
C LYS A 141 -11.89 11.95 11.92
N ASN A 142 -11.76 12.12 13.24
CA ASN A 142 -12.19 13.33 13.96
C ASN A 142 -11.00 13.97 14.66
N ALA A 143 -10.78 15.26 14.40
CA ALA A 143 -9.72 16.01 15.06
C ALA A 143 -10.03 16.26 16.55
N GLU A 144 -11.31 16.35 16.91
CA GLU A 144 -11.74 16.63 18.29
C GLU A 144 -11.44 15.46 19.25
N ASP A 145 -11.42 14.22 18.75
CA ASP A 145 -11.12 13.02 19.55
C ASP A 145 -9.66 12.99 20.04
N GLY A 146 -8.78 13.80 19.41
CA GLY A 146 -7.41 14.02 19.85
C GLY A 146 -6.58 12.74 20.00
N PHE A 147 -6.81 11.73 19.14
CA PHE A 147 -6.12 10.44 19.16
C PHE A 147 -6.39 9.56 20.42
N THR A 148 -7.39 9.92 21.23
CA THR A 148 -7.68 9.26 22.51
C THR A 148 -8.11 7.80 22.33
N GLU A 149 -9.04 7.53 21.41
CA GLU A 149 -9.56 6.18 21.18
C GLU A 149 -8.46 5.27 20.63
N GLN A 150 -7.67 5.76 19.67
CA GLN A 150 -6.57 4.97 19.11
C GLN A 150 -5.51 4.65 20.17
N LEU A 151 -5.17 5.60 21.03
CA LEU A 151 -4.22 5.37 22.11
C LEU A 151 -4.71 4.32 23.11
N LYS A 152 -6.02 4.27 23.39
CA LYS A 152 -6.63 3.24 24.23
C LYS A 152 -6.43 1.85 23.63
N TRP A 153 -6.75 1.66 22.35
CA TRP A 153 -6.53 0.39 21.66
C TRP A 153 -5.06 -0.03 21.63
N ILE A 154 -4.15 0.92 21.38
CA ILE A 154 -2.70 0.65 21.38
C ILE A 154 -2.23 0.20 22.76
N LYS A 155 -2.62 0.90 23.83
CA LYS A 155 -2.22 0.55 25.20
C LYS A 155 -2.72 -0.85 25.59
N ASN A 156 -3.99 -1.13 25.33
CA ASN A 156 -4.60 -2.43 25.56
C ASN A 156 -3.86 -3.56 24.83
N ALA A 157 -3.46 -3.34 23.56
CA ALA A 157 -2.67 -4.31 22.83
C ALA A 157 -1.27 -4.52 23.42
N LEU A 158 -0.62 -3.45 23.89
CA LEU A 158 0.72 -3.54 24.48
C LEU A 158 0.75 -4.32 25.79
N GLU A 159 -0.36 -4.39 26.53
CA GLU A 159 -0.49 -5.26 27.72
C GLU A 159 -0.42 -6.74 27.35
N LEU A 160 -0.91 -7.11 26.16
CA LEU A 160 -0.87 -8.48 25.64
C LEU A 160 0.48 -8.85 25.02
N LYS A 161 1.41 -7.90 24.84
CA LYS A 161 2.67 -8.11 24.10
C LYS A 161 3.47 -9.30 24.61
N SER A 162 3.43 -9.59 25.91
CA SER A 162 4.16 -10.72 26.50
C SER A 162 3.69 -12.11 26.03
N GLU A 163 2.50 -12.23 25.43
CA GLU A 163 1.94 -13.48 24.88
C GLU A 163 2.41 -13.78 23.44
N TYR A 164 3.06 -12.82 22.79
CA TYR A 164 3.42 -12.84 21.38
C TYR A 164 4.92 -12.58 21.17
N ASN A 165 5.53 -13.34 20.27
CA ASN A 165 6.94 -13.19 19.93
C ASN A 165 7.06 -12.36 18.65
N GLY A 166 7.48 -11.10 18.75
CA GLY A 166 7.76 -10.26 17.59
C GLY A 166 7.50 -8.78 17.84
N ASP A 167 7.76 -7.99 16.80
CA ASP A 167 7.57 -6.54 16.84
C ASP A 167 6.08 -6.20 16.74
N PHE A 168 5.65 -5.19 17.52
CA PHE A 168 4.31 -4.62 17.53
C PHE A 168 4.33 -3.28 16.80
N LEU A 169 3.57 -3.21 15.71
CA LEU A 169 3.37 -2.01 14.90
C LEU A 169 1.94 -1.49 15.12
N ALA A 170 1.79 -0.27 15.60
CA ALA A 170 0.47 0.34 15.71
C ALA A 170 -0.05 0.69 14.32
N SER A 171 -1.24 0.19 13.95
CA SER A 171 -1.91 0.71 12.76
C SER A 171 -2.30 2.17 13.00
N LEU A 172 -1.83 3.06 12.14
CA LEU A 172 -2.20 4.47 12.11
C LEU A 172 -2.90 4.72 10.78
N THR A 173 -4.21 4.51 10.77
CA THR A 173 -5.03 4.89 9.61
C THR A 173 -5.58 6.28 9.81
N ILE A 174 -5.26 7.21 8.92
CA ILE A 174 -5.68 8.61 9.00
C ILE A 174 -6.57 8.92 7.79
N ASP A 175 -7.76 9.46 8.03
CA ASP A 175 -8.59 10.00 6.95
C ASP A 175 -7.94 11.26 6.37
N ASP A 176 -7.90 11.36 5.04
CA ASP A 176 -7.24 12.46 4.35
C ASP A 176 -7.77 13.85 4.77
N SER A 177 -9.02 13.94 5.26
CA SER A 177 -9.60 15.18 5.75
C SER A 177 -8.84 15.76 6.94
N ILE A 178 -8.23 14.94 7.79
CA ILE A 178 -7.42 15.39 8.93
C ILE A 178 -6.14 16.07 8.44
N LEU A 179 -5.49 15.50 7.43
CA LEU A 179 -4.22 16.00 6.89
C LEU A 179 -4.38 17.22 5.98
N LEU A 180 -5.57 17.42 5.42
CA LEU A 180 -5.83 18.52 4.49
C LEU A 180 -6.18 19.84 5.19
N GLN A 181 -6.55 19.83 6.47
CA GLN A 181 -7.02 21.01 7.20
C GLN A 181 -5.91 22.02 7.49
N SER A 182 -4.74 21.55 7.92
CA SER A 182 -3.60 22.39 8.28
C SER A 182 -2.29 21.79 7.80
N ASP A 183 -1.24 22.60 7.81
CA ASP A 183 0.12 22.11 7.57
C ASP A 183 0.59 21.28 8.77
N PHE A 184 1.64 20.47 8.58
CA PHE A 184 2.06 19.44 9.55
C PHE A 184 2.29 19.97 10.97
N ASP A 185 3.04 21.08 11.08
CA ASP A 185 3.43 21.66 12.37
C ASP A 185 2.23 22.25 13.14
N ASP A 186 1.19 22.69 12.41
CA ASP A 186 -0.03 23.26 12.98
C ASP A 186 -1.14 22.21 13.17
N ASN A 187 -0.91 20.96 12.77
CA ASN A 187 -1.88 19.89 12.89
C ASN A 187 -1.80 19.24 14.28
N THR A 188 -2.64 19.70 15.20
CA THR A 188 -2.67 19.25 16.60
C THR A 188 -2.84 17.74 16.74
N VAL A 189 -3.59 17.09 15.85
CA VAL A 189 -3.76 15.64 15.84
C VAL A 189 -2.45 14.95 15.52
N LEU A 190 -1.74 15.40 14.47
CA LEU A 190 -0.42 14.84 14.12
C LEU A 190 0.59 15.05 15.24
N GLN A 191 0.65 16.25 15.82
CA GLN A 191 1.55 16.51 16.95
C GLN A 191 1.24 15.58 18.14
N THR A 192 -0.05 15.38 18.45
CA THR A 192 -0.48 14.45 19.51
C THR A 192 -0.10 13.00 19.20
N ILE A 193 -0.22 12.56 17.95
CA ILE A 193 0.23 11.23 17.52
C ILE A 193 1.73 11.08 17.75
N LEU A 194 2.54 12.06 17.32
CA LEU A 194 4.00 12.02 17.48
C LEU A 194 4.41 11.94 18.95
N ASP A 195 3.83 12.78 19.80
CA ASP A 195 4.13 12.81 21.23
C ASP A 195 3.80 11.48 21.92
N ASN A 196 2.66 10.88 21.61
CA ASN A 196 2.26 9.62 22.21
C ASN A 196 3.04 8.43 21.64
N ILE A 197 3.16 8.33 20.31
CA ILE A 197 3.82 7.19 19.68
C ILE A 197 5.32 7.18 20.01
N SER A 198 5.99 8.33 19.98
CA SER A 198 7.43 8.43 20.26
C SER A 198 7.78 8.00 21.69
N THR A 199 6.88 8.22 22.66
CA THR A 199 7.13 7.94 24.08
C THR A 199 6.79 6.52 24.52
N LEU A 200 5.96 5.80 23.77
CA LEU A 200 5.60 4.40 24.06
C LEU A 200 6.77 3.45 23.80
N ARG A 201 7.57 3.17 24.83
CA ARG A 201 8.77 2.31 24.73
C ARG A 201 8.50 0.87 24.30
N SER A 202 7.35 0.31 24.68
CA SER A 202 6.96 -1.06 24.33
C SER A 202 6.43 -1.20 22.91
N LEU A 203 6.17 -0.10 22.20
CA LEU A 203 5.75 -0.11 20.81
C LEU A 203 6.98 -0.05 19.88
N ASP A 204 7.12 -0.99 18.96
CA ASP A 204 8.32 -1.08 18.11
C ASP A 204 8.21 -0.18 16.88
N GLY A 205 6.99 0.13 16.43
CA GLY A 205 6.79 0.98 15.28
C GLY A 205 5.34 1.28 14.93
N ILE A 206 5.14 1.76 13.72
CA ILE A 206 3.85 2.08 13.14
C ILE A 206 3.68 1.45 11.76
N TYR A 207 2.44 1.16 11.44
CA TYR A 207 1.95 0.80 10.13
C TYR A 207 1.00 1.91 9.66
N LEU A 208 1.43 2.73 8.71
CA LEU A 208 0.75 3.97 8.31
C LEU A 208 -0.08 3.76 7.04
N VAL A 209 -1.35 4.16 7.11
CA VAL A 209 -2.29 4.14 5.97
C VAL A 209 -3.00 5.49 5.90
N ILE A 210 -3.03 6.11 4.71
CA ILE A 210 -3.90 7.26 4.48
C ILE A 210 -5.14 6.79 3.73
N LEU A 211 -6.31 7.05 4.29
CA LEU A 211 -7.57 6.82 3.62
C LEU A 211 -7.90 8.02 2.72
N ARG A 212 -7.77 7.83 1.42
CA ARG A 212 -7.84 8.88 0.39
C ARG A 212 -9.22 8.94 -0.27
N ASN A 213 -10.17 9.58 0.38
CA ASN A 213 -11.55 9.70 -0.09
C ASN A 213 -11.80 10.94 -0.98
N LYS A 214 -10.96 11.99 -0.92
CA LYS A 214 -11.23 13.25 -1.64
C LYS A 214 -10.68 13.32 -3.05
N TYR A 215 -9.55 12.67 -3.33
CA TYR A 215 -8.89 12.73 -4.63
C TYR A 215 -8.95 11.39 -5.34
N ASP A 216 -9.59 11.37 -6.52
CA ASP A 216 -9.59 10.19 -7.38
C ASP A 216 -8.39 10.13 -8.33
N THR A 217 -7.19 10.28 -7.76
CA THR A 217 -5.94 10.03 -8.48
C THR A 217 -5.26 8.80 -7.89
N LEU A 218 -4.44 8.12 -8.69
CA LEU A 218 -3.69 6.96 -8.23
C LEU A 218 -2.54 7.38 -7.31
N TYR A 219 -1.73 8.32 -7.79
CA TYR A 219 -0.61 8.89 -7.05
C TYR A 219 -1.05 9.97 -6.06
N GLN A 220 -0.27 10.16 -5.00
CA GLN A 220 -0.48 11.25 -4.05
C GLN A 220 -0.18 12.59 -4.72
N ILE A 221 -1.17 13.49 -4.76
CA ILE A 221 -1.01 14.83 -5.38
C ILE A 221 -1.16 15.97 -4.39
N SER A 222 -1.55 15.69 -3.14
CA SER A 222 -1.66 16.70 -2.11
C SER A 222 -0.29 16.98 -1.49
N PRO A 223 0.22 18.24 -1.56
CA PRO A 223 1.46 18.60 -0.91
C PRO A 223 1.42 18.37 0.61
N ARG A 224 0.26 18.58 1.24
CA ARG A 224 0.09 18.42 2.70
C ARG A 224 0.19 16.97 3.14
N ILE A 225 -0.46 16.06 2.41
CA ILE A 225 -0.39 14.63 2.71
C ILE A 225 1.03 14.10 2.43
N ALA A 226 1.60 14.45 1.28
CA ALA A 226 2.97 14.10 0.92
C ALA A 226 3.96 14.57 2.00
N SER A 227 3.87 15.83 2.42
CA SER A 227 4.72 16.39 3.48
C SER A 227 4.54 15.64 4.80
N SER A 228 3.28 15.41 5.21
CA SER A 228 2.98 14.67 6.45
C SER A 228 3.58 13.26 6.46
N LEU A 229 3.60 12.56 5.33
CA LEU A 229 4.22 11.24 5.22
C LEU A 229 5.74 11.30 5.41
N LEU A 230 6.43 12.31 4.84
CA LEU A 230 7.87 12.51 5.05
C LEU A 230 8.18 12.84 6.51
N GLU A 231 7.41 13.76 7.07
CA GLU A 231 7.55 14.22 8.46
C GLU A 231 7.36 13.07 9.44
N ILE A 232 6.30 12.28 9.29
CA ILE A 232 6.05 11.08 10.10
C ILE A 232 7.20 10.08 9.94
N SER A 233 7.62 9.80 8.70
CA SER A 233 8.71 8.85 8.42
C SER A 233 10.01 9.28 9.10
N TYR A 234 10.34 10.56 9.07
CA TYR A 234 11.54 11.09 9.68
C TYR A 234 11.46 11.16 11.21
N LEU A 235 10.38 11.72 11.75
CA LEU A 235 10.24 11.92 13.19
C LEU A 235 10.05 10.59 13.94
N ILE A 236 9.29 9.65 13.40
CA ILE A 236 9.12 8.34 14.02
C ILE A 236 10.29 7.41 13.67
N GLY A 237 10.66 7.35 12.39
CA GLY A 237 11.73 6.47 11.89
C GLY A 237 13.12 6.84 12.41
N ILE A 238 13.54 8.08 12.17
CA ILE A 238 14.90 8.54 12.49
C ILE A 238 15.00 9.07 13.91
N ARG A 239 14.10 9.97 14.32
CA ARG A 239 14.21 10.66 15.62
C ARG A 239 13.79 9.77 16.78
N ALA A 240 12.64 9.11 16.68
CA ALA A 240 12.15 8.19 17.71
C ALA A 240 12.74 6.78 17.60
N LYS A 241 13.45 6.47 16.51
CA LYS A 241 14.07 5.15 16.24
C LYS A 241 13.07 4.00 16.30
N LYS A 242 11.90 4.23 15.71
CA LYS A 242 10.80 3.27 15.64
C LYS A 242 10.59 2.84 14.21
N GLN A 243 10.11 1.62 14.00
CA GLN A 243 9.86 1.15 12.66
C GLN A 243 8.70 1.91 12.00
N VAL A 244 8.81 2.22 10.71
CA VAL A 244 7.73 2.84 9.92
C VAL A 244 7.49 2.04 8.65
N ILE A 245 6.31 1.43 8.54
CA ILE A 245 5.86 0.75 7.32
C ILE A 245 4.69 1.53 6.74
N ILE A 246 4.78 1.92 5.48
CA ILE A 246 3.73 2.68 4.79
C ILE A 246 2.98 1.75 3.85
N ASN A 247 1.65 1.78 3.85
CA ASN A 247 0.86 1.10 2.83
C ASN A 247 -0.03 2.06 2.07
N PHE A 248 -0.38 1.68 0.85
CA PHE A 248 -1.33 2.36 -0.01
C PHE A 248 -0.94 3.79 -0.41
N GLU A 249 0.36 4.06 -0.44
CA GLU A 249 0.96 5.27 -1.04
C GLU A 249 1.85 4.92 -2.25
N ASP A 250 1.72 3.69 -2.73
CA ASP A 250 2.39 3.18 -3.92
C ASP A 250 3.91 3.48 -3.93
N VAL A 251 4.48 3.96 -5.04
CA VAL A 251 5.91 4.25 -5.18
C VAL A 251 6.35 5.49 -4.42
N TYR A 252 5.43 6.28 -3.85
CA TYR A 252 5.80 7.35 -2.94
C TYR A 252 6.44 6.80 -1.65
N GLY A 253 6.18 5.53 -1.31
CA GLY A 253 6.88 4.83 -0.25
C GLY A 253 8.40 4.81 -0.43
N LEU A 254 8.93 4.86 -1.67
CA LEU A 254 10.37 5.00 -1.93
C LEU A 254 10.92 6.34 -1.42
N VAL A 255 10.17 7.42 -1.62
CA VAL A 255 10.54 8.76 -1.14
C VAL A 255 10.60 8.76 0.39
N CYS A 256 9.60 8.14 1.03
CA CYS A 256 9.54 8.00 2.48
C CYS A 256 10.67 7.12 3.04
N MET A 257 11.06 6.06 2.32
CA MET A 257 12.23 5.24 2.69
C MET A 257 13.53 6.05 2.68
N GLY A 258 13.64 7.05 1.80
CA GLY A 258 14.79 7.96 1.78
C GLY A 258 15.00 8.76 3.07
N VAL A 259 13.92 9.00 3.84
CA VAL A 259 13.94 9.89 5.00
C VAL A 259 13.63 9.20 6.33
N GLY A 260 13.33 7.90 6.34
CA GLY A 260 13.18 7.14 7.60
C GLY A 260 12.24 5.96 7.59
N ALA A 261 11.45 5.74 6.52
CA ALA A 261 10.60 4.55 6.47
C ALA A 261 11.43 3.26 6.26
N ASP A 262 11.09 2.21 7.01
CA ASP A 262 11.73 0.90 6.90
C ASP A 262 11.21 0.09 5.72
N GLY A 263 10.01 0.40 5.25
CA GLY A 263 9.43 -0.26 4.10
C GLY A 263 8.08 0.28 3.69
N PHE A 264 7.60 -0.22 2.57
CA PHE A 264 6.27 0.09 2.10
C PHE A 264 5.64 -1.07 1.34
N ALA A 265 4.32 -1.04 1.25
CA ALA A 265 3.53 -2.01 0.53
C ALA A 265 2.83 -1.36 -0.68
N THR A 266 2.82 -2.07 -1.81
CA THR A 266 2.13 -1.66 -3.03
C THR A 266 1.68 -2.88 -3.86
N GLY A 267 1.00 -2.64 -4.98
CA GLY A 267 0.68 -3.66 -5.97
C GLY A 267 0.41 -3.04 -7.34
N TYR A 268 -0.40 -3.72 -8.14
CA TYR A 268 -0.70 -3.30 -9.50
C TYR A 268 -2.05 -2.57 -9.64
N SER A 269 -3.11 -3.12 -9.05
CA SER A 269 -4.46 -2.53 -9.10
C SER A 269 -4.58 -1.32 -8.18
N THR A 270 -5.53 -0.42 -8.49
CA THR A 270 -5.81 0.79 -7.71
C THR A 270 -6.01 0.48 -6.22
N SER A 271 -6.83 -0.52 -5.89
CA SER A 271 -7.11 -0.94 -4.50
C SER A 271 -5.89 -1.49 -3.74
N LYS A 272 -4.83 -1.89 -4.45
CA LYS A 272 -3.56 -2.35 -3.86
C LYS A 272 -2.52 -1.22 -3.77
N ARG A 273 -2.81 -0.06 -4.35
CA ARG A 273 -1.89 1.09 -4.45
C ARG A 273 -2.39 2.30 -3.67
N LYS A 274 -3.70 2.42 -3.50
CA LYS A 274 -4.41 3.49 -2.80
C LYS A 274 -5.55 2.90 -1.98
N MET A 275 -5.67 3.33 -0.73
CA MET A 275 -6.79 3.02 0.13
C MET A 275 -7.84 4.11 -0.02
N SER A 276 -9.04 3.74 -0.46
CA SER A 276 -10.19 4.62 -0.61
C SER A 276 -11.44 3.79 -0.42
N PHE A 277 -12.46 4.31 0.25
CA PHE A 277 -13.74 3.62 0.36
C PHE A 277 -14.42 3.46 -1.00
N SER A 278 -14.22 4.39 -1.93
CA SER A 278 -14.76 4.28 -3.29
C SER A 278 -14.26 3.05 -4.06
N ASN A 279 -13.06 2.56 -3.74
CA ASN A 279 -12.49 1.37 -4.37
C ASN A 279 -13.23 0.08 -4.00
N PHE A 280 -14.13 0.12 -3.01
CA PHE A 280 -14.92 -1.01 -2.56
C PHE A 280 -16.39 -0.92 -3.00
N LYS A 281 -16.84 0.16 -3.67
CA LYS A 281 -18.27 0.42 -3.88
C LYS A 281 -18.94 -0.29 -5.09
N SER A 282 -18.23 -0.68 -6.15
CA SER A 282 -18.83 -1.48 -7.25
C SER A 282 -17.83 -1.97 -8.31
N SER A 283 -18.21 -3.07 -8.99
CA SER A 283 -17.74 -3.69 -10.25
C SER A 283 -16.23 -3.74 -10.55
N PHE A 284 -15.73 -4.96 -10.80
CA PHE A 284 -14.35 -5.21 -11.25
C PHE A 284 -13.94 -4.27 -12.40
N GLY A 285 -12.99 -3.38 -12.12
CA GLY A 285 -12.41 -2.51 -13.13
C GLY A 285 -11.69 -3.31 -14.22
N ARG A 286 -11.77 -2.84 -15.46
CA ARG A 286 -10.97 -3.38 -16.57
C ARG A 286 -9.53 -2.91 -16.38
N SER A 287 -8.60 -3.84 -16.24
CA SER A 287 -7.18 -3.51 -16.13
C SER A 287 -6.45 -3.90 -17.40
N PHE A 288 -5.64 -3.00 -17.93
CA PHE A 288 -4.79 -3.22 -19.09
C PHE A 288 -3.32 -3.27 -18.65
N PRO A 289 -2.43 -3.97 -19.38
CA PRO A 289 -1.01 -3.96 -19.09
C PRO A 289 -0.43 -2.55 -19.22
N LYS A 290 0.32 -2.14 -18.20
CA LYS A 290 1.05 -0.88 -18.16
C LYS A 290 2.51 -1.12 -17.83
N PHE A 291 3.41 -0.54 -18.60
CA PHE A 291 4.82 -0.48 -18.28
C PHE A 291 5.07 0.61 -17.24
N TYR A 292 5.55 0.22 -16.08
CA TYR A 292 6.02 1.16 -15.07
C TYR A 292 7.41 1.65 -15.42
N SER A 293 7.55 2.96 -15.67
CA SER A 293 8.86 3.62 -15.72
C SER A 293 9.17 4.21 -14.36
N HIS A 294 10.27 3.79 -13.77
CA HIS A 294 10.81 4.39 -12.57
C HIS A 294 11.53 5.72 -12.88
N ASN A 295 12.16 5.84 -14.06
CA ASN A 295 12.77 7.09 -14.53
C ASN A 295 11.76 8.23 -14.68
N LEU A 296 10.52 7.91 -15.04
CA LEU A 296 9.44 8.89 -15.18
C LEU A 296 8.45 8.84 -14.01
N ILE A 297 8.54 7.86 -13.11
CA ILE A 297 7.58 7.67 -12.01
C ILE A 297 6.14 7.63 -12.52
N GLY A 298 5.84 6.72 -13.45
CA GLY A 298 4.45 6.50 -13.87
C GLY A 298 4.21 5.27 -14.71
N ASP A 299 2.94 5.06 -15.05
CA ASP A 299 2.46 3.84 -15.71
C ASP A 299 1.94 4.13 -17.10
N PHE A 300 2.56 3.51 -18.10
CA PHE A 300 2.24 3.74 -19.51
C PHE A 300 1.55 2.52 -20.11
N LEU A 301 0.40 2.73 -20.72
CA LEU A 301 -0.29 1.69 -21.49
C LEU A 301 0.66 1.07 -22.53
N SER A 302 0.75 -0.26 -22.50
CA SER A 302 1.80 -1.01 -23.19
C SER A 302 1.78 -0.77 -24.70
N GLU A 303 0.62 -0.54 -25.29
CA GLU A 303 0.49 -0.21 -26.70
C GLU A 303 0.23 1.28 -26.89
N THR A 304 -0.83 1.80 -26.26
CA THR A 304 -1.31 3.17 -26.50
C THR A 304 -0.24 4.21 -26.19
N ASP A 305 0.46 4.11 -25.06
CA ASP A 305 1.46 5.10 -24.66
C ASP A 305 2.86 4.77 -25.19
N LEU A 306 3.28 3.50 -25.13
CA LEU A 306 4.64 3.15 -25.55
C LEU A 306 4.88 3.29 -27.05
N ASN A 307 3.86 3.07 -27.89
CA ASN A 307 3.96 3.37 -29.32
C ASN A 307 4.14 4.88 -29.55
N LYS A 308 3.39 5.74 -28.83
CA LYS A 308 3.57 7.20 -28.90
C LYS A 308 4.99 7.61 -28.48
N ILE A 309 5.51 7.03 -27.40
CA ILE A 309 6.89 7.28 -26.92
C ILE A 309 7.91 6.84 -27.97
N ARG A 310 7.71 5.68 -28.61
CA ARG A 310 8.54 5.19 -29.72
C ARG A 310 8.51 6.12 -30.92
N ASP A 311 7.33 6.51 -31.39
CA ASP A 311 7.16 7.32 -32.60
C ASP A 311 7.73 8.74 -32.43
N ASN A 312 7.89 9.18 -31.19
CA ASN A 312 8.56 10.43 -30.83
C ASN A 312 10.05 10.27 -30.52
N ASN A 313 10.64 9.09 -30.75
CA ASN A 313 12.04 8.75 -30.47
C ASN A 313 12.44 8.97 -29.00
N LEU A 314 11.59 8.60 -28.04
CA LEU A 314 11.81 8.81 -26.61
C LEU A 314 12.01 7.52 -25.80
N ILE A 315 12.07 6.35 -26.46
CA ILE A 315 12.21 5.06 -25.78
C ILE A 315 13.49 4.97 -24.94
N GLN A 316 14.58 5.60 -25.39
CA GLN A 316 15.83 5.64 -24.63
C GLN A 316 15.68 6.33 -23.25
N MET A 317 14.67 7.18 -23.05
CA MET A 317 14.46 7.85 -21.76
C MET A 317 13.90 6.92 -20.68
N ILE A 318 13.31 5.79 -21.08
CA ILE A 318 12.74 4.76 -20.20
C ILE A 318 13.48 3.41 -20.30
N GLU A 319 14.56 3.33 -21.07
CA GLU A 319 15.26 2.07 -21.32
C GLU A 319 15.93 1.49 -20.06
N ASP A 320 16.41 2.33 -19.14
CA ASP A 320 17.03 1.87 -17.89
C ASP A 320 16.04 1.17 -16.94
N ASP A 321 14.73 1.28 -17.23
CA ASP A 321 13.67 0.61 -16.47
C ASP A 321 13.36 -0.80 -16.98
N LYS A 322 14.04 -1.25 -18.04
CA LYS A 322 13.91 -2.58 -18.60
C LYS A 322 14.28 -3.65 -17.56
N THR A 323 13.41 -4.64 -17.43
CA THR A 323 13.69 -5.93 -16.78
C THR A 323 13.71 -7.05 -17.83
N ASP A 324 14.15 -8.25 -17.43
CA ASP A 324 14.04 -9.49 -18.19
C ASP A 324 12.62 -9.72 -18.74
N LEU A 325 11.59 -9.34 -17.98
CA LEU A 325 10.18 -9.48 -18.38
C LEU A 325 9.73 -8.51 -19.48
N SER A 326 10.57 -7.53 -19.84
CA SER A 326 10.26 -6.48 -20.82
C SER A 326 11.24 -6.47 -22.01
N GLU A 327 12.15 -7.43 -22.10
CA GLU A 327 13.15 -7.49 -23.18
C GLU A 327 12.50 -7.61 -24.56
N GLY A 328 11.51 -8.50 -24.70
CA GLY A 328 10.75 -8.67 -25.94
C GLY A 328 10.01 -7.39 -26.36
N LEU A 329 9.44 -6.68 -25.38
CA LEU A 329 8.76 -5.39 -25.59
C LEU A 329 9.72 -4.33 -26.14
N PHE A 330 10.87 -4.12 -25.49
CA PHE A 330 11.86 -3.15 -25.96
C PHE A 330 12.47 -3.54 -27.30
N ALA A 331 12.72 -4.83 -27.55
CA ALA A 331 13.20 -5.30 -28.84
C ALA A 331 12.21 -4.97 -29.98
N ALA A 332 10.92 -5.22 -29.77
CA ALA A 332 9.88 -4.87 -30.73
C ALA A 332 9.80 -3.36 -30.97
N LEU A 333 9.74 -2.55 -29.90
CA LEU A 333 9.66 -1.09 -30.01
C LEU A 333 10.88 -0.50 -30.75
N LYS A 334 12.10 -1.01 -30.50
CA LYS A 334 13.31 -0.59 -31.21
C LYS A 334 13.35 -0.99 -32.69
N GLN A 335 12.64 -2.05 -33.06
CA GLN A 335 12.46 -2.48 -34.45
C GLN A 335 11.28 -1.78 -35.13
N ASN A 336 10.75 -0.72 -34.54
CA ASN A 336 9.58 0.01 -35.01
C ASN A 336 8.30 -0.85 -35.10
N GLN A 337 8.18 -1.86 -34.23
CA GLN A 337 7.00 -2.73 -34.13
C GLN A 337 6.11 -2.31 -32.94
N SER A 338 4.81 -2.61 -33.02
CA SER A 338 3.85 -2.36 -31.93
C SER A 338 4.04 -3.35 -30.78
N ALA A 339 3.77 -2.91 -29.56
CA ALA A 339 3.65 -3.79 -28.40
C ALA A 339 2.58 -4.89 -28.57
N ALA A 340 1.59 -4.70 -29.43
CA ALA A 340 0.61 -5.75 -29.78
C ALA A 340 1.23 -7.04 -30.35
N ASN A 341 2.43 -6.91 -30.94
CA ASN A 341 3.19 -8.03 -31.52
C ASN A 341 3.93 -8.85 -30.45
N VAL A 342 3.95 -8.38 -29.21
CA VAL A 342 4.56 -9.05 -28.07
C VAL A 342 3.44 -9.63 -27.21
N PRO A 343 3.12 -10.94 -27.34
CA PRO A 343 1.91 -11.52 -26.79
C PRO A 343 1.66 -11.13 -25.34
N GLU A 344 2.65 -11.28 -24.47
CA GLU A 344 2.60 -11.02 -23.03
C GLU A 344 2.46 -9.53 -22.63
N TRP A 345 2.63 -8.62 -23.58
CA TRP A 345 2.45 -7.16 -23.42
C TRP A 345 1.31 -6.59 -24.26
N ARG A 346 0.55 -7.44 -24.94
CA ARG A 346 -0.61 -7.00 -25.72
C ARG A 346 -1.63 -6.34 -24.80
N GLU A 347 -2.13 -5.17 -25.20
CA GLU A 347 -3.08 -4.35 -24.45
C GLU A 347 -4.50 -4.96 -24.46
N THR A 348 -4.66 -6.11 -23.82
CA THR A 348 -5.94 -6.81 -23.64
C THR A 348 -6.39 -6.78 -22.20
N GLN A 349 -7.71 -6.77 -22.01
CA GLN A 349 -8.31 -6.70 -20.69
C GLN A 349 -7.85 -7.86 -19.80
N ASN A 350 -7.46 -7.54 -18.57
CA ASN A 350 -6.97 -8.43 -17.52
C ASN A 350 -5.67 -9.18 -17.86
N HIS A 351 -4.99 -8.80 -18.94
CA HIS A 351 -3.69 -9.34 -19.32
C HIS A 351 -2.55 -8.59 -18.65
N THR A 352 -2.51 -8.64 -17.32
CA THR A 352 -1.66 -7.75 -16.51
C THR A 352 -0.53 -8.46 -15.78
N THR A 353 -0.43 -9.79 -15.87
CA THR A 353 0.54 -10.57 -15.09
C THR A 353 1.99 -10.14 -15.36
N THR A 354 2.39 -10.03 -16.63
CA THR A 354 3.75 -9.62 -17.00
C THR A 354 4.04 -8.18 -16.59
N ALA A 355 3.08 -7.28 -16.81
CA ALA A 355 3.16 -5.87 -16.41
C ALA A 355 3.29 -5.70 -14.89
N GLU A 356 2.48 -6.44 -14.11
CA GLU A 356 2.54 -6.47 -12.64
C GLU A 356 3.90 -6.96 -12.16
N ASN A 357 4.38 -8.08 -12.72
CA ASN A 357 5.67 -8.66 -12.34
C ASN A 357 6.85 -7.74 -12.70
N ASN A 358 6.85 -7.15 -13.90
CA ASN A 358 7.84 -6.16 -14.33
C ASN A 358 7.87 -4.95 -13.39
N ARG A 359 6.69 -4.40 -13.07
CA ARG A 359 6.55 -3.28 -12.12
C ARG A 359 7.15 -3.64 -10.76
N MET A 360 6.76 -4.76 -10.18
CA MET A 360 7.26 -5.15 -8.85
C MET A 360 8.77 -5.38 -8.85
N LYS A 361 9.32 -6.03 -9.89
CA LYS A 361 10.76 -6.25 -10.04
C LYS A 361 11.53 -4.93 -10.14
N ARG A 362 11.03 -3.97 -10.93
CA ARG A 362 11.66 -2.66 -11.06
C ARG A 362 11.64 -1.87 -9.75
N ILE A 363 10.53 -1.90 -9.01
CA ILE A 363 10.42 -1.24 -7.70
C ILE A 363 11.33 -1.92 -6.67
N ASN A 364 11.41 -3.26 -6.66
CA ASN A 364 12.30 -3.98 -5.75
C ASN A 364 13.77 -3.60 -5.96
N LYS A 365 14.21 -3.52 -7.22
CA LYS A 365 15.56 -3.01 -7.56
C LYS A 365 15.81 -1.59 -7.03
N ALA A 366 14.81 -0.71 -7.07
CA ALA A 366 14.95 0.64 -6.48
C ALA A 366 15.06 0.60 -4.95
N VAL A 367 14.33 -0.31 -4.29
CA VAL A 367 14.45 -0.55 -2.85
C VAL A 367 15.84 -1.08 -2.47
N GLU A 368 16.38 -2.02 -3.24
CA GLU A 368 17.75 -2.52 -3.05
C GLU A 368 18.78 -1.39 -3.19
N GLN A 369 18.65 -0.56 -4.24
CA GLN A 369 19.53 0.61 -4.44
C GLN A 369 19.49 1.62 -3.28
N ILE A 370 18.37 1.75 -2.56
CA ILE A 370 18.27 2.57 -1.35
C ILE A 370 18.90 1.85 -0.16
N ASN A 371 18.65 0.54 0.00
CA ASN A 371 19.16 -0.23 1.13
C ASN A 371 20.68 -0.44 1.07
N ASP A 372 21.26 -0.49 -0.12
CA ASP A 372 22.71 -0.60 -0.36
C ASP A 372 23.48 0.69 -0.02
N ARG A 373 22.79 1.74 0.46
CA ARG A 373 23.41 2.98 0.93
C ARG A 373 23.67 2.92 2.43
N ASP A 374 24.90 3.20 2.82
CA ASP A 374 25.41 3.03 4.19
C ASP A 374 24.81 4.02 5.19
N ASP A 375 24.37 5.20 4.75
CA ASP A 375 23.97 6.28 5.63
C ASP A 375 22.72 7.04 5.15
N SER A 376 22.07 7.78 6.06
CA SER A 376 20.85 8.52 5.75
C SER A 376 21.04 9.61 4.69
N LYS A 377 22.21 10.26 4.63
CA LYS A 377 22.47 11.34 3.68
C LYS A 377 22.62 10.80 2.26
N SER A 378 23.29 9.67 2.08
CA SER A 378 23.38 9.03 0.76
C SER A 378 22.03 8.53 0.26
N LYS A 379 21.14 8.04 1.14
CA LYS A 379 19.75 7.71 0.80
C LYS A 379 18.95 8.94 0.37
N VAL A 380 19.03 10.03 1.14
CA VAL A 380 18.39 11.31 0.82
C VAL A 380 18.84 11.84 -0.53
N ASN A 381 20.15 11.89 -0.78
CA ASN A 381 20.69 12.37 -2.05
C ASN A 381 20.22 11.52 -3.24
N PHE A 382 20.18 10.21 -3.09
CA PHE A 382 19.67 9.31 -4.13
C PHE A 382 18.21 9.63 -4.49
N ILE A 383 17.33 9.81 -3.49
CA ILE A 383 15.93 10.20 -3.73
C ILE A 383 15.83 11.60 -4.34
N LYS A 384 16.66 12.55 -3.88
CA LYS A 384 16.71 13.91 -4.42
C LYS A 384 17.02 13.90 -5.92
N GLU A 385 18.09 13.22 -6.31
CA GLU A 385 18.53 13.09 -7.71
C GLU A 385 17.48 12.39 -8.57
N TRP A 386 16.88 11.32 -8.04
CA TRP A 386 15.81 10.58 -8.73
C TRP A 386 14.57 11.45 -8.99
N LEU A 387 14.05 12.14 -7.97
CA LEU A 387 12.87 13.01 -8.11
C LEU A 387 13.14 14.19 -9.05
N LEU A 388 14.30 14.85 -8.93
CA LEU A 388 14.67 15.95 -9.82
C LEU A 388 14.79 15.48 -11.27
N SER A 389 15.46 14.36 -11.51
CA SER A 389 15.58 13.77 -12.86
C SER A 389 14.21 13.42 -13.44
N ALA A 390 13.33 12.82 -12.64
CA ALA A 390 11.98 12.49 -13.05
C ALA A 390 11.15 13.73 -13.38
N ASP A 391 11.21 14.79 -12.56
CA ASP A 391 10.50 16.06 -12.81
C ASP A 391 10.95 16.72 -14.11
N MET A 392 12.26 16.76 -14.36
CA MET A 392 12.82 17.29 -15.61
C MET A 392 12.35 16.48 -16.82
N LYS A 393 12.44 15.14 -16.76
CA LYS A 393 12.00 14.27 -17.86
C LYS A 393 10.48 14.37 -18.08
N ARG A 394 9.70 14.47 -17.01
CA ARG A 394 8.23 14.63 -17.10
C ARG A 394 7.82 15.95 -17.68
N THR A 395 8.48 17.04 -17.31
CA THR A 395 8.25 18.36 -17.93
C THR A 395 8.48 18.28 -19.43
N TYR A 396 9.59 17.67 -19.86
CA TYR A 396 9.88 17.47 -21.28
C TYR A 396 8.82 16.59 -21.99
N PHE A 397 8.33 15.53 -21.35
CA PHE A 397 7.25 14.71 -21.88
C PHE A 397 5.94 15.50 -22.01
N SER A 398 5.57 16.27 -20.99
CA SER A 398 4.36 17.09 -21.02
C SER A 398 4.38 18.11 -22.16
N GLU A 399 5.52 18.74 -22.41
CA GLU A 399 5.70 19.65 -23.56
C GLU A 399 5.64 18.90 -24.90
N ARG A 400 6.25 17.71 -24.99
CA ARG A 400 6.28 16.94 -26.25
C ARG A 400 4.91 16.37 -26.65
N PHE A 401 4.09 16.01 -25.67
CA PHE A 401 2.79 15.36 -25.83
C PHE A 401 1.61 16.29 -25.51
N GLU A 402 1.78 17.61 -25.60
CA GLU A 402 0.71 18.58 -25.30
C GLU A 402 -0.55 18.34 -26.16
N ASP A 403 -0.37 18.12 -27.46
CA ASP A 403 -1.47 17.89 -28.42
C ASP A 403 -2.05 16.47 -28.38
N ASP A 404 -1.28 15.50 -27.88
CA ASP A 404 -1.69 14.09 -27.80
C ASP A 404 -1.19 13.44 -26.49
N PRO A 405 -1.81 13.77 -25.34
CA PRO A 405 -1.31 13.36 -24.03
C PRO A 405 -1.21 11.85 -23.85
N LEU A 406 -0.24 11.45 -23.02
CA LEU A 406 -0.13 10.08 -22.52
C LEU A 406 -1.19 9.82 -21.43
N SER A 407 -1.49 8.56 -21.15
CA SER A 407 -2.52 8.21 -20.16
C SER A 407 -2.19 8.62 -18.71
N ASP A 408 -0.92 8.87 -18.39
CA ASP A 408 -0.45 9.29 -17.07
C ASP A 408 -0.08 10.78 -17.05
N GLU A 409 -0.90 11.59 -16.38
CA GLU A 409 -0.76 13.06 -16.29
C GLU A 409 0.44 13.55 -15.48
N SER A 410 1.12 12.67 -14.71
CA SER A 410 2.41 12.96 -14.04
C SER A 410 2.45 14.09 -13.00
N ARG A 411 1.32 14.75 -12.70
CA ARG A 411 1.24 15.93 -11.81
C ARG A 411 1.84 15.69 -10.42
N HIS A 412 1.83 14.44 -9.94
CA HIS A 412 2.39 14.06 -8.65
C HIS A 412 3.91 14.26 -8.57
N VAL A 413 4.65 14.07 -9.66
CA VAL A 413 6.13 14.09 -9.63
C VAL A 413 6.64 15.45 -9.18
N ARG A 414 6.08 16.53 -9.73
CA ARG A 414 6.45 17.90 -9.35
C ARG A 414 6.06 18.24 -7.92
N VAL A 415 4.91 17.76 -7.46
CA VAL A 415 4.49 17.90 -6.06
C VAL A 415 5.48 17.21 -5.14
N TRP A 416 5.87 15.98 -5.48
CA TRP A 416 6.82 15.19 -4.67
C TRP A 416 8.18 15.84 -4.61
N TRP A 417 8.71 16.30 -5.76
CA TRP A 417 9.98 17.01 -5.82
C TRP A 417 9.97 18.25 -4.91
N LYS A 418 8.96 19.12 -5.06
CA LYS A 418 8.87 20.36 -4.27
C LYS A 418 8.73 20.08 -2.77
N VAL A 419 7.84 19.17 -2.40
CA VAL A 419 7.63 18.80 -0.98
C VAL A 419 8.90 18.19 -0.38
N PHE A 420 9.61 17.37 -1.15
CA PHE A 420 10.86 16.78 -0.71
C PHE A 420 11.94 17.85 -0.51
N GLU A 421 12.08 18.79 -1.46
CA GLU A 421 13.01 19.93 -1.34
C GLU A 421 12.71 20.79 -0.10
N ASP A 422 11.44 21.15 0.12
CA ASP A 422 11.00 21.92 1.28
C ASP A 422 11.33 21.18 2.60
N PHE A 423 11.11 19.86 2.63
CA PHE A 423 11.46 19.00 3.76
C PHE A 423 12.98 18.98 4.04
N LEU A 424 13.82 18.84 3.00
CA LEU A 424 15.27 18.86 3.16
C LEU A 424 15.76 20.20 3.72
N ASN A 425 15.19 21.31 3.23
CA ASN A 425 15.50 22.64 3.73
C ASN A 425 15.12 22.79 5.21
N LYS A 426 13.94 22.30 5.61
CA LYS A 426 13.48 22.35 7.00
C LYS A 426 14.43 21.62 7.96
N TYR A 427 14.96 20.46 7.56
CA TYR A 427 15.81 19.63 8.43
C TYR A 427 17.32 19.76 8.20
N ASN A 428 17.75 20.60 7.25
CA ASN A 428 19.15 20.77 6.83
C ASN A 428 19.82 19.44 6.43
N LEU A 429 19.15 18.68 5.53
CA LEU A 429 19.59 17.35 5.09
C LEU A 429 20.30 17.35 3.73
#